data_AF-A0AAE3T9G7-F1
#
_entry.id   AF-A0AAE3T9G7-F1
#
_cell.length_a   1.000
_cell.length_b   1.000
_cell.length_c   1.000
_cell.angle_alpha   90.00
_cell.angle_beta   90.00
_cell.angle_gamma   90.00
#
_symmetry.space_group_name_H-M   'P 1'
#
loop_
_entity.id
_entity.type
_entity.pdbx_description
1 polymer ?
#
loop_
_entity_poly.entity_id
_entity_poly.type
_entity_poly.pdbx_seq_one_letter_code
_entity_poly.pdbx_strand_id
1 'polypeptide(L)'
;MSSTPVRSARHLLRATGLALVLLGAAGVTVAPVAWDAAHAGNGNGNNGNNGNGNGNGNGNGNNGNGNNGNQGNNGNQGNTAPANATQAANAQSNAGGSERGRLARELKGLNAAHASPTALANAAPDSMPGKLNTYKTSYQAAVTAQQTMLAAEQELTRLQNLSQQEIDEEFASQAEYDAALAQAQQEYDDAELAFNQASQTLNNSYAELTGGRDLSPEADAELHRLLGL
;
A
#
# COMPACT_ATOMS: atom_id res chain seq x y z
N MET A 1 74.83 37.69 27.49
CA MET A 1 74.10 36.42 27.33
C MET A 1 72.71 36.77 26.82
N SER A 2 72.35 36.18 25.68
CA SER A 2 71.37 36.66 24.72
C SER A 2 69.91 36.41 25.13
N SER A 3 69.04 37.37 24.82
CA SER A 3 67.59 37.26 24.89
C SER A 3 67.03 36.29 23.83
N THR A 4 65.98 35.55 24.18
CA THR A 4 65.00 35.02 23.23
C THR A 4 63.57 35.19 23.79
N PRO A 5 62.68 35.91 23.07
CA PRO A 5 61.24 35.87 23.31
C PRO A 5 60.61 34.74 22.49
N VAL A 6 59.77 33.90 23.11
CA VAL A 6 58.96 32.91 22.40
C VAL A 6 57.78 33.63 21.75
N ARG A 7 57.77 33.62 20.41
CA ARG A 7 56.72 34.19 19.55
C ARG A 7 55.50 33.25 19.50
N SER A 8 54.33 33.84 19.75
CA SER A 8 53.10 33.75 18.95
C SER A 8 52.86 32.46 18.14
N ALA A 9 51.92 31.63 18.60
CA ALA A 9 51.20 30.67 17.77
C ALA A 9 49.77 31.20 17.54
N ARG A 10 49.59 31.97 16.46
CA ARG A 10 48.26 32.27 15.91
C ARG A 10 47.73 31.00 15.26
N HIS A 11 46.80 30.32 15.91
CA HIS A 11 46.05 29.23 15.29
C HIS A 11 45.05 29.81 14.28
N LEU A 12 45.54 30.12 13.08
CA LEU A 12 44.74 30.29 11.88
C LEU A 12 44.31 28.90 11.40
N LEU A 13 43.26 28.34 11.97
CA LEU A 13 42.60 27.17 11.40
C LEU A 13 41.64 27.68 10.31
N ARG A 14 42.13 27.69 9.08
CA ARG A 14 41.30 27.85 7.88
C ARG A 14 40.58 26.52 7.66
N ALA A 15 39.30 26.45 8.03
CA ALA A 15 38.41 25.37 7.61
C ALA A 15 38.00 25.61 6.15
N THR A 16 38.86 25.16 5.23
CA THR A 16 38.55 25.04 3.81
C THR A 16 38.07 23.63 3.54
N GLY A 17 36.86 23.47 3.02
CA GLY A 17 36.46 22.24 2.34
C GLY A 17 35.00 21.84 2.52
N LEU A 18 34.03 22.72 2.24
CA LEU A 18 32.66 22.28 1.98
C LEU A 18 32.66 21.63 0.59
N ALA A 19 32.95 20.33 0.53
CA ALA A 19 32.81 19.53 -0.68
C ALA A 19 31.32 19.22 -0.87
N LEU A 20 30.65 20.04 -1.67
CA LEU A 20 29.29 19.81 -2.12
C LEU A 20 29.30 18.60 -3.08
N VAL A 21 29.15 17.39 -2.54
CA VAL A 21 28.98 16.17 -3.32
C VAL A 21 27.48 16.03 -3.64
N LEU A 22 27.06 16.69 -4.71
CA LEU A 22 25.80 16.37 -5.40
C LEU A 22 26.04 15.11 -6.24
N LEU A 23 25.81 13.92 -5.67
CA LEU A 23 25.93 12.66 -6.38
C LEU A 23 24.78 11.70 -6.04
N GLY A 24 24.03 11.30 -7.08
CA GLY A 24 23.08 10.18 -7.07
C GLY A 24 21.64 10.61 -6.77
N ALA A 25 20.59 10.09 -7.42
CA ALA A 25 20.49 8.84 -8.16
C ALA A 25 19.79 9.01 -9.52
N ALA A 26 20.22 8.20 -10.49
CA ALA A 26 19.51 8.00 -11.75
C ALA A 26 18.10 7.46 -11.46
N GLY A 27 17.10 8.07 -12.08
CA GLY A 27 15.69 7.83 -11.82
C GLY A 27 15.28 6.37 -11.98
N VAL A 28 14.98 5.72 -10.85
CA VAL A 28 13.91 4.74 -10.82
C VAL A 28 12.62 5.57 -10.83
N THR A 29 11.95 5.64 -11.97
CA THR A 29 10.59 6.19 -12.02
C THR A 29 9.66 5.19 -11.36
N VAL A 30 9.56 5.26 -10.04
CA VAL A 30 8.42 4.70 -9.32
C VAL A 30 7.23 5.53 -9.79
N ALA A 31 6.32 4.92 -10.55
CA ALA A 31 5.04 5.55 -10.81
C ALA A 31 4.46 5.96 -9.45
N PRO A 32 3.98 7.20 -9.26
CA PRO A 32 3.34 7.57 -8.02
C PRO A 32 2.12 6.65 -7.87
N VAL A 33 2.25 5.62 -7.04
CA VAL A 33 1.10 5.17 -6.27
C VAL A 33 0.73 6.40 -5.48
N ALA A 34 -0.32 7.09 -5.93
CA ALA A 34 -0.89 8.20 -5.22
C ALA A 34 -1.35 7.65 -3.87
N TRP A 35 -0.46 7.68 -2.89
CA TRP A 35 -0.79 7.49 -1.49
C TRP A 35 -1.53 8.77 -1.13
N ASP A 36 -2.82 8.78 -1.47
CA ASP A 36 -3.69 9.89 -1.15
C ASP A 36 -3.67 10.02 0.37
N ALA A 37 -2.96 11.05 0.82
CA ALA A 37 -2.95 11.50 2.20
C ALA A 37 -4.33 12.08 2.50
N ALA A 38 -5.33 11.22 2.60
CA ALA A 38 -6.69 11.54 2.98
C ALA A 38 -7.07 10.79 4.26
N HIS A 39 -6.22 10.88 5.28
CA HIS A 39 -6.62 10.71 6.67
C HIS A 39 -6.87 12.09 7.29
N ALA A 40 -8.06 12.66 7.05
CA ALA A 40 -8.81 13.52 7.97
C ALA A 40 -10.11 14.05 7.33
N GLY A 41 -11.27 13.81 7.96
CA GLY A 41 -12.42 14.72 7.83
C GLY A 41 -13.82 14.09 7.74
N ASN A 42 -14.44 13.94 8.91
CA ASN A 42 -15.88 14.04 9.19
C ASN A 42 -16.85 12.97 8.66
N GLY A 43 -17.47 12.30 9.63
CA GLY A 43 -18.49 11.29 9.40
C GLY A 43 -19.77 11.84 8.75
N ASN A 44 -20.47 10.92 8.11
CA ASN A 44 -21.92 10.91 8.12
C ASN A 44 -22.36 9.45 8.09
N GLY A 45 -22.97 9.01 9.18
CA GLY A 45 -23.43 7.64 9.33
C GLY A 45 -24.55 7.31 8.37
N ASN A 46 -24.64 6.05 7.98
CA ASN A 46 -25.93 5.40 7.81
C ASN A 46 -25.82 3.94 8.26
N ASN A 47 -26.32 3.69 9.47
CA ASN A 47 -26.65 2.37 9.97
C ASN A 47 -27.78 1.78 9.12
N GLY A 48 -27.47 0.77 8.33
CA GLY A 48 -28.43 -0.10 7.66
C GLY A 48 -28.29 -1.53 8.18
N ASN A 49 -28.76 -1.78 9.40
CA ASN A 49 -28.98 -3.14 9.88
C ASN A 49 -30.01 -3.82 8.97
N ASN A 50 -29.65 -4.95 8.38
CA ASN A 50 -30.61 -6.00 8.06
C ASN A 50 -29.95 -7.36 8.30
N GLY A 51 -29.92 -7.73 9.58
CA GLY A 51 -29.67 -9.09 9.99
C GLY A 51 -30.89 -9.94 9.67
N ASN A 52 -30.70 -10.97 8.85
CA ASN A 52 -31.52 -12.17 8.87
C ASN A 52 -30.61 -13.33 9.25
N GLY A 53 -30.51 -13.58 10.55
CA GLY A 53 -30.11 -14.89 11.05
C GLY A 53 -31.29 -15.85 10.89
N ASN A 54 -31.02 -17.04 10.35
CA ASN A 54 -31.57 -18.31 10.81
C ASN A 54 -31.00 -19.46 9.97
N GLY A 55 -30.44 -20.46 10.64
CA GLY A 55 -29.96 -21.68 9.99
C GLY A 55 -29.15 -22.58 10.91
N ASN A 56 -29.71 -22.96 12.06
CA ASN A 56 -29.28 -24.19 12.75
C ASN A 56 -29.55 -25.38 11.83
N GLY A 57 -28.55 -26.24 11.63
CA GLY A 57 -28.68 -27.46 10.84
C GLY A 57 -27.60 -28.48 11.16
N ASN A 58 -27.66 -29.08 12.35
CA ASN A 58 -27.10 -30.40 12.57
C ASN A 58 -27.93 -31.42 11.78
N GLY A 59 -27.28 -32.24 10.95
CA GLY A 59 -27.93 -33.31 10.19
C GLY A 59 -26.94 -34.38 9.76
N ASN A 60 -26.67 -35.33 10.66
CA ASN A 60 -26.23 -36.68 10.28
C ASN A 60 -27.40 -37.38 9.55
N GLY A 61 -27.14 -38.03 8.42
CA GLY A 61 -28.13 -38.83 7.70
C GLY A 61 -27.53 -39.67 6.57
N ASN A 62 -27.32 -40.95 6.85
CA ASN A 62 -26.96 -42.00 5.90
C ASN A 62 -28.14 -42.35 4.96
N ASN A 63 -27.79 -42.97 3.82
CA ASN A 63 -28.57 -43.89 2.98
C ASN A 63 -29.94 -43.45 2.41
N GLY A 64 -30.04 -43.48 1.07
CA GLY A 64 -31.31 -43.52 0.35
C GLY A 64 -31.15 -43.77 -1.14
N ASN A 65 -31.02 -45.04 -1.53
CA ASN A 65 -31.25 -45.51 -2.90
C ASN A 65 -32.71 -45.22 -3.32
N GLY A 66 -32.91 -44.70 -4.52
CA GLY A 66 -34.23 -44.55 -5.14
C GLY A 66 -34.14 -44.48 -6.67
N ASN A 67 -34.30 -45.63 -7.32
CA ASN A 67 -34.47 -45.76 -8.78
C ASN A 67 -35.95 -45.57 -9.19
N ASN A 68 -36.13 -45.24 -10.47
CA ASN A 68 -37.30 -45.37 -11.36
C ASN A 68 -38.43 -44.32 -11.34
N GLY A 69 -38.67 -43.77 -12.55
CA GLY A 69 -39.91 -43.10 -12.96
C GLY A 69 -39.80 -42.53 -14.37
N ASN A 70 -40.29 -43.27 -15.37
CA ASN A 70 -40.21 -43.00 -16.80
C ASN A 70 -41.51 -42.32 -17.31
N GLN A 71 -41.42 -41.61 -18.45
CA GLN A 71 -42.49 -41.20 -19.40
C GLN A 71 -43.20 -39.82 -19.25
N GLY A 72 -43.04 -39.01 -20.30
CA GLY A 72 -44.15 -38.51 -21.13
C GLY A 72 -44.67 -37.09 -20.88
N ASN A 73 -44.37 -36.14 -21.79
CA ASN A 73 -45.40 -35.59 -22.69
C ASN A 73 -44.82 -34.64 -23.74
N ASN A 74 -45.29 -34.88 -24.95
CA ASN A 74 -45.04 -34.17 -26.20
C ASN A 74 -46.18 -33.17 -26.42
N GLY A 75 -45.90 -31.94 -26.85
CA GLY A 75 -46.94 -31.05 -27.38
C GLY A 75 -46.70 -29.56 -27.15
N ASN A 76 -46.10 -28.88 -28.15
CA ASN A 76 -46.79 -27.75 -28.78
C ASN A 76 -46.03 -27.25 -30.03
N GLN A 77 -46.61 -27.54 -31.20
CA GLN A 77 -46.47 -26.70 -32.39
C GLN A 77 -47.84 -26.09 -32.65
N GLY A 78 -47.90 -24.76 -32.71
CA GLY A 78 -49.11 -23.99 -33.02
C GLY A 78 -48.76 -22.53 -33.22
N ASN A 79 -48.58 -22.14 -34.47
CA ASN A 79 -48.12 -20.84 -34.97
C ASN A 79 -49.34 -19.99 -35.40
N THR A 80 -49.52 -18.76 -34.90
CA THR A 80 -50.32 -17.70 -35.58
C THR A 80 -49.92 -16.27 -35.17
N ALA A 81 -48.85 -15.75 -35.80
CA ALA A 81 -48.72 -14.40 -36.39
C ALA A 81 -48.81 -13.12 -35.48
N PRO A 82 -48.53 -11.90 -35.99
CA PRO A 82 -47.26 -11.22 -35.74
C PRO A 82 -47.43 -9.76 -35.23
N ALA A 83 -47.02 -9.44 -34.01
CA ALA A 83 -46.77 -8.05 -33.59
C ALA A 83 -46.23 -8.02 -32.17
N ASN A 84 -44.92 -7.81 -31.99
CA ASN A 84 -44.39 -6.55 -31.45
C ASN A 84 -42.88 -6.70 -31.28
N ALA A 85 -42.13 -6.04 -32.14
CA ALA A 85 -40.69 -5.83 -32.00
C ALA A 85 -40.40 -4.85 -30.85
N THR A 86 -40.77 -5.22 -29.61
CA THR A 86 -40.60 -4.40 -28.40
C THR A 86 -40.21 -5.21 -27.17
N GLN A 87 -39.75 -6.44 -27.34
CA GLN A 87 -39.08 -7.22 -26.27
C GLN A 87 -37.56 -7.40 -26.51
N ALA A 88 -36.97 -6.56 -27.36
CA ALA A 88 -35.53 -6.31 -27.38
C ALA A 88 -35.13 -5.09 -26.52
N ALA A 89 -36.05 -4.59 -25.68
CA ALA A 89 -35.86 -3.40 -24.85
C ALA A 89 -35.84 -3.69 -23.35
N ASN A 90 -35.48 -4.93 -22.94
CA ASN A 90 -35.30 -5.26 -21.53
C ASN A 90 -33.98 -5.97 -21.21
N ALA A 91 -32.98 -5.80 -22.08
CA ALA A 91 -31.57 -5.96 -21.72
C ALA A 91 -30.99 -4.66 -21.10
N GLN A 92 -31.87 -3.76 -20.64
CA GLN A 92 -31.54 -2.46 -20.06
C GLN A 92 -31.80 -2.49 -18.54
N SER A 93 -31.19 -3.45 -17.83
CA SER A 93 -31.11 -3.42 -16.37
C SER A 93 -29.99 -4.31 -15.85
N ASN A 94 -28.75 -4.03 -16.27
CA ASN A 94 -27.57 -4.50 -15.54
C ASN A 94 -26.36 -3.57 -15.67
N ALA A 95 -26.61 -2.25 -15.80
CA ALA A 95 -25.53 -1.26 -15.74
C ALA A 95 -24.78 -1.28 -14.39
N GLY A 96 -25.45 -1.66 -13.29
CA GLY A 96 -24.80 -1.87 -11.98
C GLY A 96 -24.20 -3.27 -11.77
N GLY A 97 -24.45 -4.23 -12.68
CA GLY A 97 -23.91 -5.59 -12.62
C GLY A 97 -22.57 -5.74 -13.35
N SER A 98 -22.27 -4.85 -14.29
CA SER A 98 -21.04 -4.89 -15.10
C SER A 98 -19.80 -4.57 -14.26
N GLU A 99 -19.86 -3.50 -13.46
CA GLU A 99 -18.75 -3.03 -12.63
C GLU A 99 -18.47 -3.96 -11.44
N ARG A 100 -19.52 -4.32 -10.69
CA ARG A 100 -19.41 -5.33 -9.61
C ARG A 100 -18.92 -6.67 -10.15
N GLY A 101 -19.39 -7.07 -11.33
CA GLY A 101 -18.93 -8.28 -12.00
C GLY A 101 -17.45 -8.20 -12.43
N ARG A 102 -16.97 -7.03 -12.85
CA ARG A 102 -15.56 -6.79 -13.21
C ARG A 102 -14.66 -6.86 -11.98
N LEU A 103 -15.00 -6.13 -10.91
CA LEU A 103 -14.31 -6.18 -9.63
C LEU A 103 -14.26 -7.61 -9.08
N ALA A 104 -15.38 -8.32 -9.08
CA ALA A 104 -15.44 -9.70 -8.62
C ALA A 104 -14.60 -10.66 -9.46
N ARG A 105 -14.32 -10.36 -10.75
CA ARG A 105 -13.42 -11.15 -11.60
C ARG A 105 -11.95 -10.89 -11.28
N GLU A 106 -11.59 -9.62 -11.07
CA GLU A 106 -10.22 -9.22 -10.70
C GLU A 106 -9.85 -9.75 -9.31
N LEU A 107 -10.78 -9.65 -8.36
CA LEU A 107 -10.66 -10.15 -6.99
C LEU A 107 -11.00 -11.64 -6.81
N LYS A 108 -11.44 -12.36 -7.87
CA LYS A 108 -11.94 -13.75 -7.76
C LYS A 108 -10.95 -14.72 -7.10
N GLY A 109 -9.66 -14.47 -7.26
CA GLY A 109 -8.58 -15.24 -6.62
C GLY A 109 -8.20 -14.75 -5.23
N LEU A 110 -8.66 -13.55 -4.84
CA LEU A 110 -8.32 -12.85 -3.60
C LEU A 110 -9.43 -12.93 -2.56
N ASN A 111 -10.36 -13.89 -2.67
CA ASN A 111 -11.42 -14.11 -1.66
C ASN A 111 -10.85 -14.36 -0.24
N ALA A 112 -9.60 -14.82 -0.16
CA ALA A 112 -8.84 -14.93 1.08
C ALA A 112 -8.59 -13.58 1.80
N ALA A 113 -8.76 -12.44 1.14
CA ALA A 113 -8.59 -11.11 1.74
C ALA A 113 -9.66 -10.83 2.81
N HIS A 114 -10.76 -11.58 2.82
CA HIS A 114 -11.75 -11.55 3.90
C HIS A 114 -11.36 -12.37 5.14
N ALA A 115 -10.23 -13.10 5.11
CA ALA A 115 -9.78 -13.86 6.27
C ALA A 115 -9.49 -12.93 7.45
N SER A 116 -9.79 -13.40 8.67
CA SER A 116 -9.47 -12.64 9.88
C SER A 116 -7.97 -12.33 9.98
N PRO A 117 -7.55 -11.24 10.66
CA PRO A 117 -6.13 -10.93 10.85
C PRO A 117 -5.32 -12.09 11.43
N THR A 118 -5.89 -12.84 12.38
CA THR A 118 -5.26 -14.02 12.97
C THR A 118 -5.10 -15.16 11.96
N ALA A 119 -6.05 -15.34 11.04
CA ALA A 119 -5.96 -16.35 9.99
C ALA A 119 -4.89 -15.99 8.94
N LEU A 120 -4.76 -14.71 8.59
CA LEU A 120 -3.69 -14.22 7.71
C LEU A 120 -2.31 -14.44 8.33
N ALA A 121 -2.14 -14.10 9.61
CA ALA A 121 -0.85 -14.19 10.30
C ALA A 121 -0.33 -15.64 10.49
N ASN A 122 -1.22 -16.63 10.57
CA ASN A 122 -0.86 -18.04 10.77
C ASN A 122 -0.88 -18.88 9.48
N ALA A 123 -1.15 -18.26 8.33
CA ALA A 123 -1.24 -18.96 7.07
C ALA A 123 0.13 -19.47 6.59
N ALA A 124 0.13 -20.57 5.84
CA ALA A 124 1.35 -21.03 5.18
C ALA A 124 1.85 -19.94 4.20
N PRO A 125 3.17 -19.67 4.11
CA PRO A 125 3.70 -18.55 3.31
C PRO A 125 3.21 -18.53 1.85
N ASP A 126 3.21 -19.69 1.18
CA ASP A 126 2.82 -19.80 -0.24
C ASP A 126 1.30 -19.86 -0.48
N SER A 127 0.51 -19.95 0.58
CA SER A 127 -0.95 -19.95 0.48
C SER A 127 -1.48 -18.56 0.16
N MET A 128 -2.67 -18.46 -0.46
CA MET A 128 -3.27 -17.15 -0.76
C MET A 128 -3.39 -16.23 0.48
N PRO A 129 -3.85 -16.70 1.66
CA PRO A 129 -3.82 -15.89 2.87
C PRO A 129 -2.41 -15.48 3.33
N GLY A 130 -1.41 -16.35 3.14
CA GLY A 130 0.00 -16.05 3.43
C GLY A 130 0.56 -14.94 2.55
N LYS A 131 0.33 -15.02 1.23
CA LYS A 131 0.71 -13.99 0.26
C LYS A 131 0.03 -12.65 0.54
N LEU A 132 -1.25 -12.66 0.92
CA LEU A 132 -1.98 -11.47 1.34
C LEU A 132 -1.35 -10.83 2.59
N ASN A 133 -0.95 -11.66 3.56
CA ASN A 133 -0.25 -11.17 4.75
C ASN A 133 1.11 -10.56 4.38
N THR A 134 1.89 -11.23 3.52
CA THR A 134 3.17 -10.70 3.01
C THR A 134 2.97 -9.34 2.35
N TYR A 135 2.05 -9.22 1.40
CA TYR A 135 1.73 -7.95 0.74
C TYR A 135 1.32 -6.86 1.72
N LYS A 136 0.44 -7.18 2.69
CA LYS A 136 0.03 -6.25 3.74
C LYS A 136 1.24 -5.74 4.54
N THR A 137 2.11 -6.63 4.99
CA THR A 137 3.28 -6.26 5.80
C THR A 137 4.29 -5.44 5.01
N SER A 138 4.55 -5.78 3.74
CA SER A 138 5.45 -4.99 2.88
C SER A 138 4.88 -3.62 2.56
N TYR A 139 3.56 -3.49 2.42
CA TYR A 139 2.90 -2.20 2.23
C TYR A 139 3.13 -1.31 3.46
N GLN A 140 2.86 -1.83 4.66
CA GLN A 140 3.09 -1.10 5.90
C GLN A 140 4.57 -0.72 6.10
N ALA A 141 5.49 -1.61 5.72
CA ALA A 141 6.92 -1.32 5.74
C ALA A 141 7.31 -0.19 4.78
N ALA A 142 6.76 -0.17 3.56
CA ALA A 142 6.99 0.90 2.59
C ALA A 142 6.44 2.25 3.06
N VAL A 143 5.22 2.26 3.64
CA VAL A 143 4.63 3.47 4.25
C VAL A 143 5.51 3.99 5.39
N THR A 144 5.95 3.10 6.28
CA THR A 144 6.83 3.48 7.40
C THR A 144 8.16 4.03 6.90
N ALA A 145 8.79 3.35 5.93
CA ALA A 145 10.07 3.78 5.37
C ALA A 145 9.96 5.15 4.67
N GLN A 146 8.86 5.42 3.96
CA GLN A 146 8.61 6.73 3.37
C GLN A 146 8.47 7.81 4.44
N GLN A 147 7.71 7.54 5.51
CA GLN A 147 7.56 8.50 6.61
C GLN A 147 8.90 8.81 7.27
N THR A 148 9.76 7.80 7.47
CA THR A 148 11.13 8.00 7.97
C THR A 148 11.97 8.85 7.02
N MET A 149 11.91 8.58 5.70
CA MET A 149 12.64 9.35 4.69
C MET A 149 12.20 10.83 4.69
N LEU A 150 10.89 11.10 4.73
CA LEU A 150 10.35 12.46 4.80
C LEU A 150 10.76 13.18 6.09
N ALA A 151 10.78 12.48 7.22
CA ALA A 151 11.23 13.07 8.49
C ALA A 151 12.73 13.42 8.46
N ALA A 152 13.57 12.54 7.90
CA ALA A 152 15.00 12.79 7.73
C ALA A 152 15.26 13.96 6.76
N GLU A 153 14.50 14.04 5.65
CA GLU A 153 14.57 15.14 4.70
C GLU A 153 14.20 16.49 5.35
N GLN A 154 13.15 16.50 6.18
CA GLN A 154 12.73 17.69 6.91
C GLN A 154 13.82 18.18 7.86
N GLU A 155 14.47 17.27 8.59
CA GLU A 155 15.55 17.65 9.51
C GLU A 155 16.79 18.15 8.76
N LEU A 156 17.20 17.46 7.71
CA LEU A 156 18.30 17.90 6.84
C LEU A 156 18.02 19.30 6.28
N THR A 157 16.81 19.52 5.77
CA THR A 157 16.38 20.82 5.22
C THR A 157 16.34 21.90 6.31
N ARG A 158 15.87 21.57 7.51
CA ARG A 158 15.84 22.50 8.64
C ARG A 158 17.25 22.97 8.98
N LEU A 159 18.18 22.04 9.17
CA LEU A 159 19.58 22.34 9.48
C LEU A 159 20.23 23.20 8.39
N GLN A 160 20.04 22.82 7.11
CA GLN A 160 20.60 23.57 5.97
C GLN A 160 20.10 25.01 5.86
N ASN A 161 18.93 25.32 6.42
CA ASN A 161 18.31 26.64 6.34
C ASN A 161 18.47 27.48 7.61
N LEU A 162 19.17 26.99 8.63
CA LEU A 162 19.47 27.79 9.82
C LEU A 162 20.32 29.00 9.47
N SER A 163 19.96 30.16 9.99
CA SER A 163 20.81 31.34 9.99
C SER A 163 21.98 31.18 10.96
N GLN A 164 23.04 31.98 10.79
CA GLN A 164 24.18 31.95 11.72
C GLN A 164 23.77 32.22 13.17
N GLN A 165 22.79 33.11 13.39
CA GLN A 165 22.28 33.39 14.73
C GLN A 165 21.60 32.15 15.33
N GLU A 166 20.76 31.45 14.56
CA GLU A 166 20.11 30.22 15.03
C GLU A 166 21.11 29.09 15.27
N ILE A 167 22.16 29.00 14.44
CA ILE A 167 23.26 28.04 14.65
C ILE A 167 23.96 28.33 15.99
N ASP A 168 24.30 29.58 16.26
CA ASP A 168 24.98 29.99 17.50
C ASP A 168 24.08 29.81 18.75
N GLU A 169 22.75 29.80 18.57
CA GLU A 169 21.76 29.57 19.63
C GLU A 169 21.50 28.07 19.90
N GLU A 170 21.45 27.24 18.85
CA GLU A 170 21.11 25.81 18.93
C GLU A 170 22.34 24.92 19.20
N PHE A 171 23.52 25.30 18.70
CA PHE A 171 24.74 24.50 18.76
C PHE A 171 25.84 25.21 19.56
N ALA A 172 26.63 24.47 20.34
CA ALA A 172 27.69 25.09 21.15
C ALA A 172 28.90 25.52 20.30
N SER A 173 29.02 25.00 19.07
CA SER A 173 30.07 25.39 18.13
C SER A 173 29.72 25.02 16.69
N GLN A 174 30.39 25.66 15.74
CA GLN A 174 30.30 25.31 14.32
C GLN A 174 30.61 23.83 14.05
N ALA A 175 31.57 23.24 14.78
CA ALA A 175 31.93 21.83 14.61
C ALA A 175 30.80 20.87 15.04
N GLU A 176 29.96 21.28 15.99
CA GLU A 176 28.80 20.50 16.43
C GLU A 176 27.66 20.59 15.42
N TYR A 177 27.40 21.80 14.87
CA TYR A 177 26.47 21.97 13.76
C TYR A 177 26.90 21.17 12.51
N ASP A 178 28.18 21.24 12.13
CA ASP A 178 28.71 20.50 10.98
C ASP A 178 28.55 18.97 11.19
N ALA A 179 28.72 18.49 12.43
CA ALA A 179 28.51 17.08 12.78
C ALA A 179 27.02 16.69 12.73
N ALA A 180 26.12 17.54 13.24
CA ALA A 180 24.68 17.32 13.16
C ALA A 180 24.19 17.31 11.71
N LEU A 181 24.68 18.22 10.87
CA LEU A 181 24.36 18.26 9.45
C LEU A 181 24.86 17.00 8.72
N ALA A 182 26.07 16.54 9.02
CA ALA A 182 26.61 15.30 8.46
C ALA A 182 25.79 14.07 8.89
N GLN A 183 25.35 14.03 10.15
CA GLN A 183 24.48 12.96 10.65
C GLN A 183 23.11 12.99 9.97
N ALA A 184 22.47 14.15 9.85
CA ALA A 184 21.17 14.28 9.18
C ALA A 184 21.23 13.87 7.70
N GLN A 185 22.34 14.19 7.02
CA GLN A 185 22.55 13.72 5.65
C GLN A 185 22.65 12.19 5.59
N GLN A 186 23.41 11.58 6.50
CA GLN A 186 23.53 10.12 6.56
C GLN A 186 22.17 9.46 6.86
N GLU A 187 21.39 10.02 7.80
CA GLU A 187 20.06 9.52 8.13
C GLU A 187 19.10 9.60 6.94
N TYR A 188 19.17 10.66 6.14
CA TYR A 188 18.42 10.78 4.89
C TYR A 188 18.84 9.71 3.88
N ASP A 189 20.15 9.53 3.64
CA ASP A 189 20.66 8.53 2.69
C ASP A 189 20.26 7.11 3.10
N ASP A 190 20.35 6.78 4.40
CA ASP A 190 19.95 5.49 4.95
C ASP A 190 18.43 5.27 4.84
N ALA A 191 17.63 6.32 5.08
CA ALA A 191 16.18 6.25 4.96
C ALA A 191 15.71 6.13 3.50
N GLU A 192 16.38 6.80 2.56
CA GLU A 192 16.13 6.65 1.12
C GLU A 192 16.44 5.21 0.67
N LEU A 193 17.56 4.64 1.11
CA LEU A 193 17.90 3.24 0.82
C LEU A 193 16.83 2.29 1.37
N ALA A 194 16.38 2.50 2.62
CA ALA A 194 15.34 1.69 3.23
C ALA A 194 14.00 1.80 2.48
N PHE A 195 13.61 3.00 2.06
CA PHE A 195 12.40 3.21 1.26
C PHE A 195 12.47 2.50 -0.09
N ASN A 196 13.62 2.57 -0.77
CA ASN A 196 13.83 1.87 -2.03
C ASN A 196 13.73 0.34 -1.88
N GLN A 197 14.33 -0.21 -0.82
CA GLN A 197 14.24 -1.65 -0.52
C GLN A 197 12.81 -2.09 -0.15
N ALA A 198 12.11 -1.30 0.66
CA ALA A 198 10.74 -1.58 1.04
C ALA A 198 9.78 -1.51 -0.16
N SER A 199 9.97 -0.53 -1.05
CA SER A 199 9.20 -0.37 -2.29
C SER A 199 9.42 -1.54 -3.25
N GLN A 200 10.66 -2.02 -3.41
CA GLN A 200 10.93 -3.23 -4.19
C GLN A 200 10.26 -4.47 -3.59
N THR A 201 10.34 -4.64 -2.27
CA THR A 201 9.69 -5.74 -1.56
C THR A 201 8.17 -5.71 -1.76
N LEU A 202 7.56 -4.53 -1.64
CA LEU A 202 6.14 -4.31 -1.91
C LEU A 202 5.78 -4.73 -3.34
N ASN A 203 6.52 -4.25 -4.34
CA ASN A 203 6.26 -4.58 -5.74
C ASN A 203 6.38 -6.09 -6.02
N ASN A 204 7.40 -6.75 -5.46
CA ASN A 204 7.58 -8.19 -5.60
C ASN A 204 6.41 -8.97 -4.96
N SER A 205 6.02 -8.61 -3.74
CA SER A 205 4.90 -9.25 -3.05
C SER A 205 3.57 -9.04 -3.77
N TYR A 206 3.37 -7.87 -4.39
CA TYR A 206 2.19 -7.58 -5.21
C TYR A 206 2.15 -8.46 -6.44
N ALA A 207 3.27 -8.55 -7.17
CA ALA A 207 3.38 -9.43 -8.34
C ALA A 207 3.14 -10.90 -7.98
N GLU A 208 3.67 -11.38 -6.85
CA GLU A 208 3.44 -12.75 -6.37
C GLU A 208 1.98 -13.00 -5.95
N LEU A 209 1.34 -12.00 -5.35
CA LEU A 209 -0.05 -12.05 -4.92
C LEU A 209 -1.01 -12.09 -6.12
N THR A 210 -0.78 -11.23 -7.12
CA THR A 210 -1.66 -11.12 -8.28
C THR A 210 -1.33 -12.11 -9.39
N GLY A 211 -0.16 -12.77 -9.32
CA GLY A 211 0.39 -13.59 -10.39
C GLY A 211 0.89 -12.75 -11.57
N GLY A 212 1.41 -11.55 -11.29
CA GLY A 212 1.90 -10.58 -12.27
C GLY A 212 0.79 -9.83 -13.03
N ARG A 213 -0.44 -9.84 -12.50
CA ARG A 213 -1.56 -9.09 -13.08
C ARG A 213 -1.65 -7.71 -12.46
N ASP A 214 -1.82 -6.69 -13.29
CA ASP A 214 -2.17 -5.35 -12.82
C ASP A 214 -3.67 -5.32 -12.47
N LEU A 215 -3.99 -5.00 -11.22
CA LEU A 215 -5.37 -4.78 -10.83
C LEU A 215 -5.82 -3.39 -11.28
N SER A 216 -7.12 -3.23 -11.57
CA SER A 216 -7.66 -1.87 -11.74
C SER A 216 -7.51 -1.06 -10.45
N PRO A 217 -7.42 0.28 -10.53
CA PRO A 217 -7.36 1.13 -9.33
C PRO A 217 -8.51 0.86 -8.36
N GLU A 218 -9.70 0.56 -8.87
CA GLU A 218 -10.86 0.23 -8.03
C GLU A 218 -10.70 -1.12 -7.32
N ALA A 219 -10.10 -2.13 -7.97
CA ALA A 219 -9.83 -3.42 -7.35
C ALA A 219 -8.68 -3.35 -6.34
N ASP A 220 -7.68 -2.52 -6.59
CA ASP A 220 -6.57 -2.27 -5.65
C ASP A 220 -7.07 -1.57 -4.38
N ALA A 221 -7.89 -0.52 -4.53
CA ALA A 221 -8.52 0.16 -3.41
C ALA A 221 -9.41 -0.78 -2.58
N GLU A 222 -10.17 -1.67 -3.23
CA GLU A 222 -10.97 -2.67 -2.53
C GLU A 222 -10.09 -3.70 -1.80
N LEU A 223 -8.98 -4.13 -2.40
CA LEU A 223 -7.99 -5.00 -1.76
C LEU A 223 -7.40 -4.34 -0.50
N HIS A 224 -7.01 -3.06 -0.57
CA HIS A 224 -6.51 -2.31 0.59
C HIS A 224 -7.56 -2.22 1.69
N ARG A 225 -8.82 -1.91 1.33
CA ARG A 225 -9.95 -1.87 2.27
C ARG A 225 -10.15 -3.21 2.98
N LEU A 226 -10.03 -4.33 2.26
CA LEU A 226 -10.16 -5.67 2.84
C LEU A 226 -9.00 -6.02 3.78
N LEU A 227 -7.80 -5.55 3.47
CA LEU A 227 -6.60 -5.78 4.27
C LEU A 227 -6.46 -4.80 5.45
N GLY A 228 -7.26 -3.72 5.47
CA GLY A 228 -7.15 -2.65 6.45
C GLY A 228 -5.87 -1.84 6.28
N LEU A 229 -5.54 -1.52 5.02
CA LEU A 229 -4.46 -0.63 4.61
C LEU A 229 -4.99 0.78 4.34
#